data_AF-A0A833DNS6-F1
#
_entry.id   AF-A0A833DNS6-F1
#
_cell.length_a   1.000
_cell.length_b   1.000
_cell.length_c   1.000
_cell.angle_alpha   90.00
_cell.angle_beta   90.00
_cell.angle_gamma   90.00
#
_symmetry.space_group_name_H-M   'P 1'
#
loop_
_entity.id
_entity.type
_entity.pdbx_description
1 polymer ?
#
loop_
_entity_poly.entity_id
_entity_poly.type
_entity_poly.pdbx_seq_one_letter_code
_entity_poly.pdbx_strand_id
1 'polypeptide(L)'
;MSEETDDPIPEENKVDDSDDRKKEKLAAKFSLISGEEVLIATKPSVFAFFSMYVLAVVVGLVHFAFNFYSAMDAPENWILASLKGMIDTDIGRAIGFPILIMLVAWFNRWVNISTSGRWYTSSLILIALFPLSLSSTAGAMPAAAEIPT
;
A
#
# COMPACT_ATOMS: atom_id res chain seq x y z
N MET A 1 -2.22 2.77 -73.34
CA MET A 1 -2.89 3.40 -72.18
C MET A 1 -1.94 3.20 -71.03
N SER A 2 -1.30 4.28 -70.60
CA SER A 2 -0.32 4.30 -69.52
C SER A 2 -1.06 4.33 -68.19
N GLU A 3 -0.78 3.39 -67.30
CA GLU A 3 -1.12 3.53 -65.88
C GLU A 3 0.16 3.31 -65.09
N GLU A 4 0.81 4.44 -64.87
CA GLU A 4 1.86 4.67 -63.88
C GLU A 4 1.13 4.78 -62.53
N THR A 5 1.21 3.74 -61.70
CA THR A 5 0.86 3.83 -60.29
C THR A 5 2.11 4.18 -59.51
N ASP A 6 2.15 5.46 -59.16
CA ASP A 6 3.09 6.16 -58.30
C ASP A 6 2.91 5.65 -56.85
N ASP A 7 3.72 4.66 -56.43
CA ASP A 7 3.77 4.22 -55.04
C ASP A 7 4.52 5.28 -54.20
N PRO A 8 3.87 5.94 -53.22
CA PRO A 8 4.54 6.98 -52.45
C PRO A 8 5.61 6.37 -51.53
N ILE A 9 6.83 6.86 -51.75
CA ILE A 9 8.05 6.71 -50.95
C ILE A 9 7.73 6.94 -49.45
N PRO A 10 8.23 6.11 -48.53
CA PRO A 10 7.89 6.22 -47.11
C PRO A 10 8.31 7.58 -46.54
N GLU A 11 7.36 8.29 -45.95
CA GLU A 11 7.58 9.57 -45.28
C GLU A 11 8.68 9.43 -44.22
N GLU A 12 9.74 10.18 -44.48
CA GLU A 12 10.88 10.48 -43.64
C GLU A 12 10.48 10.80 -42.20
N ASN A 13 11.07 10.05 -41.28
CA ASN A 13 10.97 10.18 -39.84
C ASN A 13 11.37 11.61 -39.41
N LYS A 14 10.37 12.46 -39.12
CA LYS A 14 10.59 13.75 -38.47
C LYS A 14 11.10 13.49 -37.04
N VAL A 15 12.42 13.51 -36.90
CA VAL A 15 13.12 13.49 -35.61
C VAL A 15 12.73 14.76 -34.84
N ASP A 16 11.83 14.58 -33.88
CA ASP A 16 11.41 15.60 -32.92
C ASP A 16 12.59 15.88 -31.96
N ASP A 17 13.09 17.12 -31.98
CA ASP A 17 14.16 17.68 -31.11
C ASP A 17 13.93 17.43 -29.59
N SER A 18 12.73 17.02 -29.18
CA SER A 18 12.45 16.60 -27.80
C SER A 18 12.96 15.21 -27.44
N ASP A 19 13.17 14.30 -28.40
CA ASP A 19 13.56 12.92 -28.12
C ASP A 19 15.08 12.75 -27.99
N ASP A 20 15.88 13.52 -28.73
CA ASP A 20 17.35 13.46 -28.62
C ASP A 20 17.84 13.97 -27.25
N ARG A 21 17.22 15.03 -26.73
CA ARG A 21 17.48 15.52 -25.36
C ARG A 21 17.07 14.52 -24.26
N LYS A 22 16.06 13.68 -24.53
CA LYS A 22 15.66 12.60 -23.59
C LYS A 22 16.65 11.44 -23.67
N LYS A 23 17.08 11.05 -24.88
CA LYS A 23 18.08 10.00 -25.11
C LYS A 23 19.42 10.33 -24.46
N GLU A 24 19.90 11.57 -24.57
CA GLU A 24 21.15 12.02 -23.94
C GLU A 24 21.06 11.98 -22.40
N LYS A 25 19.93 12.40 -21.82
CA LYS A 25 19.67 12.30 -20.37
C LYS A 25 19.51 10.87 -19.88
N LEU A 26 19.00 9.97 -20.72
CA LEU A 26 18.90 8.55 -20.42
C LEU A 26 20.28 7.87 -20.52
N ALA A 27 21.09 8.21 -21.52
CA ALA A 27 22.47 7.72 -21.71
C ALA A 27 23.43 8.23 -20.63
N ALA A 28 23.18 9.40 -20.05
CA ALA A 28 23.91 9.89 -18.87
C ALA A 28 23.48 9.18 -17.57
N LYS A 29 22.27 8.59 -17.53
CA LYS A 29 21.67 8.00 -16.32
C LYS A 29 21.84 6.48 -16.24
N PHE A 30 21.77 5.81 -17.39
CA PHE A 30 22.17 4.43 -17.57
C PHE A 30 23.55 4.52 -18.20
N SER A 31 24.64 4.15 -17.52
CA SER A 31 25.98 4.19 -18.13
C SER A 31 26.05 3.19 -19.28
N LEU A 32 25.58 3.60 -20.47
CA LEU A 32 25.48 2.75 -21.65
C LEU A 32 26.88 2.51 -22.23
N ILE A 33 27.10 1.32 -22.77
CA ILE A 33 28.27 1.01 -23.58
C ILE A 33 28.06 1.65 -24.96
N SER A 34 29.14 2.14 -25.59
CA SER A 34 29.09 2.81 -26.90
C SER A 34 28.39 1.92 -27.93
N GLY A 35 27.19 2.34 -28.38
CA GLY A 35 26.36 1.62 -29.35
C GLY A 35 25.03 1.06 -28.83
N GLU A 36 24.73 1.16 -27.53
CA GLU A 36 23.44 0.73 -26.97
C GLU A 36 22.44 1.90 -26.91
N GLU A 37 21.23 1.69 -27.44
CA GLU A 37 20.14 2.66 -27.37
C GLU A 37 19.05 2.22 -26.38
N VAL A 38 18.56 3.17 -25.58
CA VAL A 38 17.46 2.91 -24.63
C VAL A 38 16.16 2.89 -25.42
N LEU A 39 15.74 1.69 -25.83
CA LEU A 39 14.52 1.49 -26.61
C LEU A 39 13.24 1.88 -25.87
N ILE A 40 13.17 1.64 -24.55
CA ILE A 40 11.98 1.94 -23.74
C ILE A 40 12.39 2.37 -22.34
N ALA A 41 12.19 3.65 -22.03
CA ALA A 41 12.27 4.19 -20.68
C ALA A 41 10.87 4.34 -20.08
N THR A 42 10.25 3.23 -19.65
CA THR A 42 8.94 3.28 -18.99
C THR A 42 9.10 3.79 -17.57
N LYS A 43 8.50 4.95 -17.28
CA LYS A 43 8.34 5.42 -15.90
C LYS A 43 7.41 4.46 -15.15
N PRO A 44 7.71 4.13 -13.88
CA PRO A 44 6.80 3.31 -13.09
C PRO A 44 5.44 4.02 -12.98
N SER A 45 4.39 3.35 -13.41
CA SER A 45 3.02 3.89 -13.36
C SER A 45 2.51 3.87 -11.93
N VAL A 46 1.91 4.98 -11.48
CA VAL A 46 1.22 5.05 -10.18
C VAL A 46 0.08 4.03 -10.12
N PHE A 47 -0.54 3.72 -11.26
CA PHE A 47 -1.59 2.71 -11.35
C PHE A 47 -1.05 1.28 -11.13
N ALA A 48 0.24 1.03 -11.37
CA ALA A 48 0.87 -0.26 -11.07
C ALA A 48 0.91 -0.56 -9.56
N PHE A 49 0.73 0.46 -8.71
CA PHE A 49 0.66 0.32 -7.25
C PHE A 49 -0.76 0.47 -6.69
N PHE A 50 -1.81 0.43 -7.53
CA PHE A 50 -3.20 0.59 -7.09
C PHE A 50 -3.58 -0.34 -5.93
N SER A 51 -3.13 -1.61 -5.98
CA SER A 51 -3.40 -2.57 -4.90
C SER A 51 -2.82 -2.14 -3.55
N MET A 52 -1.71 -1.40 -3.53
CA MET A 52 -1.09 -0.89 -2.30
C MET A 52 -1.88 0.27 -1.71
N TYR A 53 -2.41 1.17 -2.54
CA TYR A 53 -3.25 2.27 -2.06
C TYR A 53 -4.56 1.76 -1.47
N VAL A 54 -5.19 0.78 -2.11
CA VAL A 54 -6.41 0.14 -1.59
C VAL A 54 -6.13 -0.50 -0.22
N LEU A 55 -5.00 -1.23 -0.09
CA LEU A 55 -4.60 -1.81 1.19
C LEU A 55 -4.42 -0.76 2.28
N ALA A 56 -3.73 0.34 1.98
CA ALA A 56 -3.51 1.43 2.95
C ALA A 56 -4.83 2.04 3.42
N VAL A 57 -5.79 2.25 2.51
CA VAL A 57 -7.13 2.73 2.85
C VAL A 57 -7.86 1.73 3.75
N VAL A 58 -7.85 0.44 3.43
CA VAL A 58 -8.50 -0.60 4.24
C VAL A 58 -7.93 -0.64 5.65
N VAL A 59 -6.59 -0.61 5.79
CA VAL A 59 -5.94 -0.58 7.11
C VAL A 59 -6.31 0.69 7.88
N GLY A 60 -6.33 1.84 7.21
CA GLY A 60 -6.76 3.11 7.79
C GLY A 60 -8.21 3.07 8.28
N LEU A 61 -9.12 2.44 7.53
CA LEU A 61 -10.52 2.26 7.94
C LEU A 61 -10.66 1.38 9.18
N VAL A 62 -9.84 0.33 9.32
CA VAL A 62 -9.82 -0.47 10.56
C VAL A 62 -9.37 0.38 11.74
N HIS A 63 -8.32 1.19 11.58
CA HIS A 63 -7.88 2.11 12.65
C HIS A 63 -8.95 3.13 13.00
N PHE A 64 -9.63 3.69 11.99
CA PHE A 64 -10.72 4.63 12.20
C PHE A 64 -11.89 3.97 12.94
N ALA A 65 -12.29 2.75 12.55
CA ALA A 65 -13.35 2.02 13.21
C ALA A 65 -13.06 1.78 14.70
N PHE A 66 -11.85 1.34 15.06
CA PHE A 66 -11.51 1.11 16.46
C PHE A 66 -11.43 2.38 17.32
N ASN A 67 -11.16 3.54 16.71
CA ASN A 67 -11.08 4.81 17.44
C ASN A 67 -12.40 5.58 17.49
N PHE A 68 -13.17 5.56 16.41
CA PHE A 68 -14.37 6.41 16.24
C PHE A 68 -15.68 5.64 16.42
N TYR A 69 -15.69 4.34 16.14
CA TYR A 69 -16.92 3.53 16.19
C TYR A 69 -17.32 3.12 17.60
N SER A 70 -16.41 3.22 18.57
CA SER A 70 -16.72 3.10 20.00
C SER A 70 -17.72 4.16 20.47
N ALA A 71 -17.74 5.34 19.81
CA ALA A 71 -18.60 6.46 20.15
C ALA A 71 -19.92 6.52 19.34
N MET A 72 -20.14 5.60 18.40
CA MET A 72 -21.36 5.57 17.57
C MET A 72 -22.40 4.60 18.15
N ASP A 73 -23.68 4.91 17.88
CA ASP A 73 -24.82 4.06 18.27
C ASP A 73 -24.79 2.68 17.59
N ALA A 74 -25.55 1.74 18.16
CA ALA A 74 -25.60 0.36 17.68
C ALA A 74 -26.10 0.30 16.21
N PRO A 75 -25.30 -0.26 15.29
CA PRO A 75 -25.67 -0.32 13.88
C PRO A 75 -26.68 -1.44 13.61
N GLU A 76 -27.57 -1.22 12.63
CA GLU A 76 -28.61 -2.18 12.24
C GLU A 76 -28.05 -3.41 11.48
N ASN A 77 -26.86 -3.28 10.87
CA ASN A 77 -26.20 -4.36 10.16
C ASN A 77 -25.54 -5.36 11.12
N TRP A 78 -25.86 -6.64 11.02
CA TRP A 78 -25.33 -7.70 11.90
C TRP A 78 -23.79 -7.79 11.92
N ILE A 79 -23.13 -7.49 10.79
CA ILE A 79 -21.66 -7.44 10.69
C ILE A 79 -21.10 -6.28 11.52
N LEU A 80 -21.71 -5.09 11.39
CA LEU A 80 -21.29 -3.90 12.12
C LEU A 80 -21.61 -4.01 13.61
N ALA A 81 -22.73 -4.66 13.96
CA ALA A 81 -23.11 -4.92 15.35
C ALA A 81 -22.13 -5.89 16.01
N SER A 82 -21.70 -6.93 15.29
CA SER A 82 -20.68 -7.87 15.74
C SER A 82 -19.32 -7.18 15.92
N LEU A 83 -18.95 -6.30 14.99
CA LEU A 83 -17.72 -5.50 15.09
C LEU A 83 -17.78 -4.52 16.28
N LYS A 84 -18.92 -3.86 16.51
CA LYS A 84 -19.12 -2.97 17.66
C LYS A 84 -19.06 -3.73 18.99
N GLY A 85 -19.72 -4.89 19.09
CA GLY A 85 -19.63 -5.74 20.29
C GLY A 85 -18.20 -6.19 20.60
N MET A 86 -17.39 -6.42 19.56
CA MET A 86 -15.96 -6.70 19.70
C MET A 86 -15.17 -5.47 20.19
N ILE A 87 -15.47 -4.28 19.67
CA ILE A 87 -14.77 -3.03 20.04
C ILE A 87 -15.14 -2.58 21.47
N ASP A 88 -16.40 -2.70 21.86
CA ASP A 88 -16.92 -2.23 23.16
C ASP A 88 -16.39 -3.06 24.34
N THR A 89 -15.90 -4.29 24.10
CA THR A 89 -15.32 -5.14 25.14
C THR A 89 -13.81 -4.91 25.25
N ASP A 90 -13.27 -4.73 26.46
CA ASP A 90 -11.82 -4.51 26.68
C ASP A 90 -10.94 -5.60 26.05
N ILE A 91 -11.36 -6.86 26.17
CA ILE A 91 -10.68 -8.02 25.57
C ILE A 91 -10.76 -7.97 24.05
N GLY A 92 -11.93 -7.62 23.51
CA GLY A 92 -12.14 -7.52 22.07
C GLY A 92 -11.41 -6.33 21.45
N ARG A 93 -11.19 -5.25 22.21
CA ARG A 93 -10.33 -4.15 21.78
C ARG A 93 -8.85 -4.56 21.76
N ALA A 94 -8.38 -5.28 22.78
CA ALA A 94 -6.99 -5.72 22.89
C ALA A 94 -6.63 -6.82 21.88
N ILE A 95 -7.53 -7.78 21.65
CA ILE A 95 -7.28 -8.96 20.81
C ILE A 95 -7.93 -8.84 19.43
N GLY A 96 -9.10 -8.23 19.34
CA GLY A 96 -9.85 -8.07 18.09
C GLY A 96 -9.16 -7.15 17.08
N PHE A 97 -8.47 -6.10 17.54
CA PHE A 97 -7.67 -5.27 16.65
C PHE A 97 -6.53 -6.06 15.96
N PRO A 98 -5.64 -6.76 16.68
CA PRO A 98 -4.65 -7.65 16.08
C PRO A 98 -5.25 -8.67 15.12
N ILE A 99 -6.36 -9.32 15.50
CA ILE A 99 -7.03 -10.34 14.67
C ILE A 99 -7.53 -9.73 13.35
N LEU A 100 -8.17 -8.55 13.39
CA LEU A 100 -8.68 -7.89 12.18
C LEU A 100 -7.55 -7.44 11.26
N ILE A 101 -6.46 -6.88 11.80
CA ILE A 101 -5.29 -6.54 10.99
C ILE A 101 -4.63 -7.80 10.42
N MET A 102 -4.61 -8.92 11.16
CA MET A 102 -4.10 -10.20 10.68
C MET A 102 -4.98 -10.79 9.57
N LEU A 103 -6.31 -10.65 9.68
CA LEU A 103 -7.25 -11.03 8.63
C LEU A 103 -7.01 -10.21 7.36
N VAL A 104 -6.81 -8.89 7.49
CA VAL A 104 -6.45 -8.01 6.37
C VAL A 104 -5.11 -8.44 5.76
N ALA A 105 -4.11 -8.78 6.57
CA ALA A 105 -2.83 -9.29 6.08
C ALA A 105 -2.97 -10.62 5.33
N TRP A 106 -3.85 -11.50 5.81
CA TRP A 106 -4.18 -12.75 5.13
C TRP A 106 -4.85 -12.48 3.78
N PHE A 107 -5.87 -11.62 3.71
CA PHE A 107 -6.50 -11.22 2.44
C PHE A 107 -5.51 -10.55 1.48
N ASN A 108 -4.62 -9.69 1.99
CA ASN A 108 -3.56 -9.07 1.18
C ASN A 108 -2.62 -10.12 0.57
N ARG A 109 -2.34 -11.23 1.28
CA ARG A 109 -1.55 -12.35 0.75
C ARG A 109 -2.25 -13.08 -0.41
N TRP A 110 -3.58 -13.17 -0.38
CA TRP A 110 -4.36 -13.76 -1.48
C TRP A 110 -4.41 -12.86 -2.71
N VAL A 111 -4.59 -11.55 -2.52
CA VAL A 111 -4.73 -10.59 -3.64
C VAL A 111 -3.39 -10.28 -4.32
N ASN A 112 -2.29 -10.23 -3.57
CA ASN A 112 -0.95 -9.86 -4.08
C ASN A 112 0.02 -11.06 -4.16
N ILE A 113 -0.45 -12.26 -4.53
CA ILE A 113 0.36 -13.49 -4.45
C ILE A 113 1.65 -13.50 -5.31
N SER A 114 1.80 -12.58 -6.26
CA SER A 114 3.04 -12.38 -7.05
C SER A 114 3.78 -11.06 -6.79
N THR A 115 3.27 -10.19 -5.92
CA THR A 115 3.86 -8.85 -5.66
C THR A 115 3.95 -8.49 -4.18
N SER A 116 3.57 -9.39 -3.25
CA SER A 116 3.67 -9.15 -1.81
C SER A 116 5.14 -9.13 -1.38
N GLY A 117 5.82 -8.00 -1.61
CA GLY A 117 7.15 -7.73 -1.12
C GLY A 117 7.17 -8.00 0.39
N ARG A 118 8.13 -8.80 0.84
CA ARG A 118 8.28 -9.28 2.22
C ARG A 118 8.03 -8.20 3.28
N TRP A 119 8.41 -6.97 2.95
CA TRP A 119 8.22 -5.75 3.73
C TRP A 119 6.77 -5.44 4.11
N TYR A 120 5.80 -5.56 3.19
CA TYR A 120 4.42 -5.14 3.47
C TYR A 120 3.73 -6.08 4.46
N THR A 121 3.92 -7.38 4.29
CA THR A 121 3.39 -8.37 5.24
C THR A 121 4.09 -8.23 6.59
N SER A 122 5.41 -7.98 6.62
CA SER A 122 6.14 -7.69 7.85
C SER A 122 5.61 -6.43 8.56
N SER A 123 5.31 -5.35 7.83
CA SER A 123 4.72 -4.14 8.39
C SER A 123 3.33 -4.38 8.98
N LEU A 124 2.48 -5.16 8.32
CA LEU A 124 1.15 -5.49 8.86
C LEU A 124 1.23 -6.32 10.14
N ILE A 125 2.18 -7.26 10.23
CA ILE A 125 2.43 -8.03 11.45
C ILE A 125 2.90 -7.10 12.59
N LEU A 126 3.79 -6.15 12.31
CA LEU A 126 4.22 -5.17 13.31
C LEU A 126 3.07 -4.29 13.80
N ILE A 127 2.21 -3.83 12.90
CA ILE A 127 1.01 -3.04 13.25
C ILE A 127 0.04 -3.87 14.10
N ALA A 128 -0.16 -5.15 13.77
CA ALA A 128 -1.01 -6.05 14.55
C ALA A 128 -0.46 -6.30 15.97
N LEU A 129 0.87 -6.37 16.14
CA LEU A 129 1.51 -6.60 17.43
C LEU A 129 1.60 -5.35 18.31
N PHE A 130 1.45 -4.16 17.73
CA PHE A 130 1.60 -2.88 18.40
C PHE A 130 0.78 -2.72 19.71
N PRO A 131 -0.52 -3.04 19.78
CA PRO A 131 -1.28 -2.95 21.03
C PRO A 131 -0.76 -3.91 22.12
N LEU A 132 -0.24 -5.08 21.73
CA LEU A 132 0.33 -6.05 22.68
C LEU A 132 1.66 -5.55 23.26
N SER A 133 2.49 -4.91 22.42
CA SER A 133 3.74 -4.29 22.86
C SER A 133 3.49 -3.16 23.87
N LEU A 134 2.50 -2.30 23.62
CA LEU A 134 2.17 -1.21 24.54
C LEU A 134 1.57 -1.73 25.85
N SER A 135 0.67 -2.72 25.79
CA SER A 135 0.05 -3.30 26.97
C SER A 135 1.05 -4.02 27.88
N SER A 136 2.08 -4.66 27.33
CA SER A 136 3.14 -5.32 28.12
C SER A 136 3.95 -4.32 28.95
N THR A 137 4.18 -3.11 28.44
CA THR A 137 4.90 -2.06 29.17
C THR A 137 4.06 -1.36 30.24
N ALA A 138 2.74 -1.40 30.15
CA ALA A 138 1.83 -0.85 31.17
C ALA A 138 1.82 -1.67 32.47
N GLY A 139 2.25 -2.93 32.45
CA GLY A 139 2.41 -3.77 33.64
C GLY A 139 3.70 -3.55 34.43
N ALA A 140 4.60 -2.66 33.96
CA ALA A 140 5.92 -2.44 34.54
C ALA A 140 6.09 -1.08 35.24
N MET A 141 4.99 -0.44 35.68
CA MET A 141 5.11 0.68 36.62
C MET A 141 5.32 0.14 38.04
N PRO A 142 6.44 0.46 38.71
CA PRO A 142 6.54 0.23 40.15
C PRO A 142 5.50 1.10 40.85
N ALA A 143 4.78 0.49 41.79
CA ALA A 143 3.88 1.17 42.73
C ALA A 143 4.63 2.32 43.42
N ALA A 144 4.49 3.53 42.89
CA ALA A 144 5.07 4.72 43.49
C ALA A 144 4.15 5.19 44.62
N ALA A 145 4.56 4.79 45.83
CA ALA A 145 4.45 5.52 47.09
C ALA A 145 3.07 6.11 47.44
N GLU A 146 2.39 5.41 48.36
CA GLU A 146 1.46 6.05 49.29
C GLU A 146 2.17 7.23 49.98
N ILE A 147 1.58 8.42 49.86
CA ILE A 147 1.94 9.59 50.66
C ILE A 147 1.13 9.48 51.95
N PRO A 148 1.73 9.23 53.13
CA PRO A 148 1.01 9.36 54.38
C PRO A 148 0.70 10.85 54.62
N THR A 149 -0.54 11.08 55.06
CA THR A 149 -1.14 12.37 55.44
C THR A 149 -0.33 13.17 56.46
#